data_AF-A0A7X7MIM5-F1
#
_entry.id   AF-A0A7X7MIM5-F1
#
_cell.length_a   1.000
_cell.length_b   1.000
_cell.length_c   1.000
_cell.angle_alpha   90.00
_cell.angle_beta   90.00
_cell.angle_gamma   90.00
#
_symmetry.space_group_name_H-M   'P 1'
#
loop_
_entity.id
_entity.type
_entity.pdbx_description
1 polymer ?
#
loop_
_entity_poly.entity_id
_entity_poly.type
_entity_poly.pdbx_seq_one_letter_code
_entity_poly.pdbx_strand_id
1 'polypeptide(L)'
;MALWSGRFSRGTDNLVQAFSESISYDRRLYPYDIQGSIAHARMLGRQGIIPQQDADSIIAGLEQVRAEIESGAFVFQTELEDIHMNIEARLIALIGPAGARLHTGRSRNDQIAT
;
A
#
# COMPACT_ATOMS: atom_id res chain seq x y z
N MET A 1 4.70 -4.49 10.78
CA MET A 1 5.90 -3.67 11.05
C MET A 1 5.93 -2.56 10.03
N ALA A 2 6.16 -1.32 10.46
CA ALA A 2 6.16 -0.17 9.57
C ALA A 2 7.27 -0.24 8.52
N LEU A 3 7.05 0.31 7.33
CA LEU A 3 8.01 0.27 6.21
C LEU A 3 9.38 0.86 6.60
N TRP A 4 9.43 1.77 7.56
CA TRP A 4 10.63 2.43 8.06
C TRP A 4 11.26 1.75 9.29
N SER A 5 10.60 0.76 9.90
CA SER A 5 11.03 0.19 11.18
C SER A 5 12.29 -0.68 11.06
N GLY A 6 12.76 -1.00 9.85
CA GLY A 6 13.94 -1.84 9.60
C GLY A 6 15.26 -1.31 10.15
N ARG A 7 15.30 -0.05 10.62
CA ARG A 7 16.47 0.56 11.27
C ARG A 7 16.41 0.55 12.82
N PHE A 8 15.34 0.05 13.41
CA PHE A 8 15.14 0.06 14.86
C PHE A 8 15.27 -1.35 15.46
N SER A 9 15.87 -1.44 16.65
CA SER A 9 16.06 -2.70 17.38
C SER A 9 14.92 -3.04 18.34
N ARG A 10 13.97 -2.11 18.55
CA ARG A 10 12.80 -2.26 19.41
C ARG A 10 11.55 -1.81 18.65
N GLY A 11 10.39 -2.33 19.06
CA GLY A 11 9.11 -1.89 18.52
C GLY A 11 8.80 -0.43 18.88
N THR A 12 7.96 0.21 18.06
CA THR A 12 7.46 1.57 18.31
C THR A 12 6.60 1.57 19.57
N ASP A 13 6.76 2.61 20.40
CA ASP A 13 5.91 2.80 21.58
C ASP A 13 4.45 3.11 21.16
N ASN A 14 3.48 2.62 21.92
CA ASN A 14 2.06 2.83 21.62
C ASN A 14 1.69 4.32 21.54
N LEU A 15 2.31 5.18 22.36
CA LEU A 15 2.07 6.63 22.30
C LEU A 15 2.58 7.23 20.99
N VAL A 16 3.73 6.76 20.49
CA VAL A 16 4.27 7.22 19.21
C VAL A 16 3.36 6.75 18.08
N GLN A 17 2.93 5.49 18.10
CA GLN A 17 2.02 4.95 17.08
C GLN A 17 0.70 5.71 17.04
N ALA A 18 0.08 5.96 18.20
CA ALA A 18 -1.18 6.71 18.27
C ALA A 18 -1.03 8.18 17.84
N PHE A 19 0.17 8.76 17.98
CA PHE A 19 0.46 10.12 17.52
C PHE A 19 0.78 10.17 16.02
N SER A 20 1.43 9.15 15.47
CA SER A 20 1.92 9.14 14.09
C SER A 20 0.96 8.54 13.08
N GLU A 21 -0.03 7.76 13.53
CA GLU A 21 -1.02 7.17 12.61
C GLU A 21 -1.83 8.26 11.90
N SER A 22 -2.03 8.06 10.61
CA SER A 22 -2.89 8.89 9.79
C SER A 22 -4.14 8.15 9.30
N ILE A 23 -4.22 6.83 9.47
CA ILE A 23 -5.32 6.01 8.96
C ILE A 23 -6.70 6.45 9.47
N SER A 24 -6.77 7.00 10.69
CA SER A 24 -8.02 7.53 11.27
C SER A 24 -8.66 8.63 10.41
N TYR A 25 -7.87 9.35 9.60
CA TYR A 25 -8.35 10.42 8.73
C TYR A 25 -7.99 10.28 7.24
N ASP A 26 -6.91 9.60 6.89
CA ASP A 26 -6.42 9.48 5.51
C ASP A 26 -7.08 8.33 4.72
N ARG A 27 -7.80 7.42 5.38
CA ARG A 27 -8.52 6.30 4.72
C ARG A 27 -9.42 6.75 3.56
N ARG A 28 -9.90 7.98 3.60
CA ARG A 28 -10.69 8.61 2.53
C ARG A 28 -9.93 8.74 1.20
N LEU A 29 -8.61 8.65 1.23
CA LEU A 29 -7.73 8.77 0.06
C LEU A 29 -7.56 7.45 -0.71
N TYR A 30 -8.15 6.35 -0.24
CA TYR A 30 -8.03 5.03 -0.89
C TYR A 30 -8.31 5.03 -2.41
N PRO A 31 -9.30 5.78 -2.95
CA PRO A 31 -9.59 5.69 -4.39
C PRO A 31 -8.41 6.20 -5.22
N TYR A 32 -7.79 7.29 -4.75
CA TYR A 32 -6.66 7.96 -5.38
C TYR A 32 -5.37 7.15 -5.22
N ASP A 33 -5.13 6.60 -4.02
CA ASP A 33 -3.98 5.73 -3.79
C ASP A 33 -3.98 4.50 -4.71
N ILE A 34 -5.14 3.84 -4.83
CA ILE A 34 -5.31 2.69 -5.72
C ILE A 34 -5.13 3.11 -7.18
N GLN A 35 -5.71 4.22 -7.61
CA GLN A 35 -5.59 4.69 -8.98
C GLN A 35 -4.13 5.03 -9.35
N GLY A 36 -3.43 5.75 -8.47
CA GLY A 36 -2.01 6.06 -8.63
C GLY A 36 -1.14 4.80 -8.63
N SER A 37 -1.45 3.84 -7.75
CA SER A 37 -0.76 2.55 -7.69
C SER A 37 -0.98 1.69 -8.95
N ILE A 38 -2.17 1.69 -9.54
CA ILE A 38 -2.42 1.03 -10.83
C ILE A 38 -1.59 1.69 -11.94
N ALA A 39 -1.52 3.03 -11.98
CA ALA A 39 -0.72 3.74 -12.97
C ALA A 39 0.77 3.42 -12.83
N HIS A 40 1.27 3.37 -11.59
CA HIS A 40 2.65 2.99 -11.28
C HIS A 40 2.95 1.55 -11.67
N ALA A 41 2.10 0.59 -11.31
CA ALA A 41 2.25 -0.83 -11.70
C ALA A 41 2.33 -1.01 -13.23
N ARG A 42 1.45 -0.30 -13.97
CA ARG A 42 1.50 -0.29 -15.44
C ARG A 42 2.81 0.27 -15.98
N MET A 43 3.35 1.32 -15.35
CA MET A 43 4.64 1.87 -15.72
C MET A 43 5.77 0.86 -15.47
N LEU A 44 5.83 0.25 -14.29
CA LEU A 44 6.86 -0.74 -13.93
C LEU A 44 6.88 -1.93 -14.91
N GLY A 45 5.72 -2.47 -15.27
CA GLY A 45 5.61 -3.55 -16.26
C GLY A 45 6.07 -3.12 -17.65
N ARG A 46 5.61 -1.94 -18.13
CA ARG A 46 6.02 -1.40 -19.44
C ARG A 46 7.51 -1.12 -19.56
N GLN A 47 8.17 -0.70 -18.47
CA GLN A 47 9.61 -0.47 -18.43
C GLN A 47 10.42 -1.76 -18.21
N GLY A 48 9.77 -2.90 -18.00
CA GLY A 48 10.45 -4.17 -17.72
C GLY A 48 11.14 -4.23 -16.35
N ILE A 49 10.80 -3.32 -15.42
CA ILE A 49 11.34 -3.30 -14.05
C ILE A 49 10.79 -4.49 -13.26
N ILE A 50 9.54 -4.87 -13.55
CA ILE A 50 8.91 -6.09 -13.04
C ILE A 50 8.35 -6.90 -14.22
N PRO A 51 8.19 -8.23 -14.08
CA PRO A 51 7.50 -9.04 -15.08
C PRO A 51 6.09 -8.51 -15.37
N GLN A 52 5.67 -8.55 -16.64
CA GLN A 52 4.32 -8.08 -17.02
C GLN A 52 3.21 -8.82 -16.26
N GLN A 53 3.38 -10.13 -16.04
CA GLN A 53 2.48 -10.94 -15.21
C GLN A 53 2.36 -10.42 -13.76
N ASP A 54 3.42 -9.89 -13.17
CA ASP A 54 3.41 -9.35 -11.81
C ASP A 54 2.68 -8.00 -11.82
N ALA A 55 2.89 -7.17 -12.84
CA ALA A 55 2.16 -5.93 -13.03
C ALA A 55 0.65 -6.16 -13.17
N ASP A 56 0.24 -7.14 -13.99
CA ASP A 56 -1.17 -7.48 -14.19
C ASP A 56 -1.80 -8.05 -12.90
N SER A 57 -1.05 -8.88 -12.16
CA SER A 57 -1.48 -9.41 -10.86
C SER A 57 -1.66 -8.30 -9.83
N ILE A 58 -0.75 -7.31 -9.79
CA ILE A 58 -0.86 -6.13 -8.92
C ILE A 58 -2.12 -5.33 -9.25
N ILE A 59 -2.38 -5.06 -10.54
CA ILE A 59 -3.55 -4.29 -10.97
C ILE A 59 -4.85 -5.00 -10.56
N ALA A 60 -4.95 -6.31 -10.82
CA ALA A 60 -6.12 -7.09 -10.43
C ALA A 60 -6.31 -7.12 -8.90
N GLY A 61 -5.22 -7.30 -8.14
CA GLY A 61 -5.25 -7.27 -6.68
C GLY A 61 -5.68 -5.91 -6.13
N LEU A 62 -5.23 -4.81 -6.73
CA LEU A 62 -5.63 -3.44 -6.34
C LEU A 62 -7.12 -3.17 -6.59
N GLU A 63 -7.69 -3.66 -7.69
CA GLU A 63 -9.14 -3.55 -7.93
C GLU A 63 -9.94 -4.43 -6.95
N GLN A 64 -9.41 -5.59 -6.56
CA GLN A 64 -10.02 -6.38 -5.48
C GLN A 64 -9.99 -5.63 -4.14
N VAL A 65 -8.87 -5.01 -3.78
CA VAL A 65 -8.77 -4.18 -2.57
C VAL A 65 -9.79 -3.05 -2.59
N ARG A 66 -9.95 -2.37 -3.75
CA ARG A 66 -10.97 -1.35 -3.93
C ARG A 66 -12.37 -1.88 -3.63
N ALA A 67 -12.74 -3.02 -4.22
CA ALA A 67 -14.05 -3.64 -4.01
C ALA A 67 -14.29 -4.04 -2.54
N GLU A 68 -13.26 -4.52 -1.85
CA GLU A 68 -13.33 -4.83 -0.41
C GLU A 68 -13.57 -3.58 0.43
N ILE A 69 -12.94 -2.45 0.09
CA ILE A 69 -13.16 -1.18 0.79
C ILE A 69 -14.57 -0.66 0.52
N GLU A 70 -15.02 -0.66 -0.74
CA GLU A 70 -16.34 -0.14 -1.15
C GLU A 70 -17.50 -0.95 -0.59
N SER A 71 -17.32 -2.26 -0.44
CA SER A 71 -18.31 -3.15 0.18
C SER A 71 -18.30 -3.11 1.72
N GLY A 72 -17.31 -2.45 2.33
CA GLY A 72 -17.11 -2.43 3.78
C GLY A 72 -16.51 -3.72 4.36
N ALA A 73 -16.05 -4.64 3.51
CA ALA A 73 -15.38 -5.88 3.93
C ALA A 73 -13.93 -5.66 4.37
N PHE A 74 -13.30 -4.56 3.94
CA PHE A 74 -11.92 -4.23 4.29
C PHE A 74 -11.81 -3.73 5.75
N VAL A 75 -10.94 -4.37 6.53
CA VAL A 75 -10.65 -3.99 7.91
C VAL A 75 -9.35 -3.18 7.96
N PHE A 76 -9.48 -1.88 8.21
CA PHE A 76 -8.33 -0.99 8.43
C PHE A 76 -7.66 -1.31 9.76
N GLN A 77 -6.33 -1.32 9.76
CA GLN A 77 -5.49 -1.61 10.93
C GLN A 77 -4.70 -0.35 11.29
N THR A 78 -4.82 0.13 12.52
CA THR A 78 -4.05 1.29 13.02
C THR A 78 -2.56 0.97 13.18
N GLU A 79 -2.21 -0.30 13.25
CA GLU A 79 -0.82 -0.80 13.19
C GLU A 79 -0.19 -0.63 11.80
N LEU A 80 -1.02 -0.41 10.78
CA LEU A 80 -0.63 0.02 9.46
C LEU A 80 -0.91 1.51 9.38
N GLU A 81 0.11 2.29 9.76
CA GLU A 81 0.04 3.72 10.11
C GLU A 81 -0.82 4.59 9.17
N ASP A 82 -0.78 4.32 7.86
CA ASP A 82 -1.45 5.10 6.82
C ASP A 82 -2.28 4.22 5.86
N ILE A 83 -3.10 4.85 5.03
CA ILE A 83 -3.89 4.18 3.98
C ILE A 83 -3.01 3.37 3.01
N HIS A 84 -1.83 3.89 2.69
CA HIS A 84 -0.94 3.30 1.71
C HIS A 84 -0.40 1.95 2.21
N MET A 85 -0.07 1.85 3.50
CA MET A 85 0.37 0.64 4.17
C MET A 85 -0.76 -0.38 4.29
N ASN A 86 -1.99 0.07 4.57
CA ASN A 86 -3.16 -0.81 4.58
C ASN A 86 -3.37 -1.47 3.21
N ILE A 87 -3.34 -0.68 2.13
CA ILE A 87 -3.50 -1.19 0.77
C ILE A 87 -2.34 -2.13 0.40
N GLU A 88 -1.10 -1.75 0.68
CA GLU A 88 0.09 -2.54 0.36
C GLU A 88 0.11 -3.88 1.11
N ALA A 89 -0.20 -3.87 2.41
CA ALA A 89 -0.27 -5.10 3.21
C ALA A 89 -1.37 -6.03 2.71
N ARG A 90 -2.56 -5.49 2.37
CA ARG A 90 -3.64 -6.30 1.80
C ARG A 90 -3.26 -6.86 0.45
N LEU A 91 -2.64 -6.06 -0.42
CA LEU A 91 -2.17 -6.50 -1.73
C LEU A 91 -1.18 -7.67 -1.59
N ILE A 92 -0.19 -7.55 -0.70
CA ILE A 92 0.77 -8.63 -0.43
C ILE A 92 0.05 -9.89 0.10
N ALA A 93 -0.95 -9.73 0.97
CA ALA A 93 -1.73 -10.87 1.45
C ALA A 93 -2.53 -11.57 0.33
N LEU A 94 -2.96 -10.83 -0.70
CA LEU A 94 -3.72 -11.36 -1.83
C LEU A 94 -2.84 -12.06 -2.87
N ILE A 95 -1.70 -11.46 -3.23
CA ILE A 95 -0.89 -11.90 -4.38
C ILE A 95 0.56 -12.27 -4.02
N GLY A 96 0.88 -12.30 -2.73
CA GLY A 96 2.19 -12.71 -2.22
C GLY A 96 3.32 -11.73 -2.61
N PRO A 97 4.53 -12.25 -2.88
CA PRO A 97 5.72 -11.44 -3.13
C PRO A 97 5.61 -10.46 -4.31
N ALA A 98 4.72 -10.72 -5.27
CA ALA A 98 4.47 -9.81 -6.38
C ALA A 98 3.96 -8.44 -5.88
N GLY A 99 3.11 -8.42 -4.85
CA GLY A 99 2.57 -7.19 -4.27
C GLY A 99 3.64 -6.27 -3.71
N ALA A 100 4.70 -6.82 -3.10
CA ALA A 100 5.79 -6.04 -2.54
C ALA A 100 6.62 -5.31 -3.61
N ARG A 101 6.56 -5.77 -4.87
CA ARG A 101 7.28 -5.11 -5.98
C ARG A 101 6.66 -3.77 -6.39
N LEU A 102 5.41 -3.50 -6.02
CA LEU A 102 4.73 -2.22 -6.33
C LEU A 102 5.49 -1.01 -5.78
N HIS A 103 6.20 -1.15 -4.66
CA HIS A 103 6.96 -0.04 -4.05
C HIS A 103 8.27 0.28 -4.80
N THR A 104 8.65 -0.52 -5.81
CA THR A 104 9.90 -0.29 -6.56
C THR A 104 9.90 1.08 -7.22
N GLY A 105 10.94 1.87 -6.94
CA GLY A 105 11.12 3.19 -7.56
C GLY A 105 10.11 4.25 -7.12
N ARG A 106 9.40 4.04 -6.00
CA ARG A 106 8.40 4.95 -5.45
C ARG A 106 8.70 5.27 -3.99
N SER A 107 8.40 6.49 -3.55
CA SER A 107 8.46 6.89 -2.14
C SER A 107 7.05 7.30 -1.67
N ARG A 108 6.85 7.32 -0.35
CA ARG A 108 5.61 7.88 0.22
C ARG A 108 5.49 9.38 -0.05
N ASN A 109 6.61 10.09 -0.20
CA ASN A 109 6.62 11.53 -0.46
C ASN A 109 5.98 11.90 -1.81
N ASP A 110 6.29 11.16 -2.88
CA ASP A 110 5.66 11.36 -4.19
C ASP A 110 4.26 10.76 -4.24
N GLN A 111 4.04 9.63 -3.58
CA GLN A 111 2.73 8.96 -3.57
C GLN A 111 1.64 9.81 -2.91
N ILE A 112 1.93 10.47 -1.77
CA ILE A 112 0.94 11.32 -1.10
C ILE A 112 0.69 12.65 -1.83
N ALA A 113 1.66 13.13 -2.60
CA ALA A 113 1.57 14.40 -3.32
C ALA A 113 0.85 14.29 -4.68
N THR A 114 0.63 13.07 -5.18
CA THR A 114 -0.01 12.75 -6.47
C THR A 114 -1.52 12.77 -6.35
#